data_AF-A0A8K0H159-F1
#
_entry.id   AF-A0A8K0H159-F1
#
_cell.length_a   1.000
_cell.length_b   1.000
_cell.length_c   1.000
_cell.angle_alpha   90.00
_cell.angle_beta   90.00
_cell.angle_gamma   90.00
#
_symmetry.space_group_name_H-M   'P 1'
#
loop_
_entity.id
_entity.type
_entity.pdbx_description
1 polymer ?
#
loop_
_entity_poly.entity_id
_entity_poly.type
_entity_poly.pdbx_seq_one_letter_code
_entity_poly.pdbx_strand_id
1 'polypeptide(L)'
;MGLSQMGVSDVTGIELVDSPPLVSRADPHNLPFFENAFDLAFTAHFAEALFPSRFVLEMERTVRPGGICVIAVEECGDEEVKEIAGLFRRSRFVSAVNVTLTGLRMTRIIMKIKTSP
;
A
#
# COMPACT_ATOMS: atom_id res chain seq x y z
N MET A 1 14.59 -5.99 7.85
CA MET A 1 13.69 -5.36 6.85
C MET A 1 14.07 -3.90 6.67
N GLY A 2 14.06 -3.38 5.44
CA GLY A 2 14.46 -1.99 5.15
C GLY A 2 13.66 -0.94 5.93
N LEU A 3 12.35 -1.15 6.12
CA LEU A 3 11.49 -0.25 6.91
C LEU A 3 11.92 -0.16 8.38
N SER A 4 12.27 -1.29 9.01
CA SER A 4 12.75 -1.30 10.40
C SER A 4 14.08 -0.56 10.55
N GLN A 5 14.97 -0.64 9.55
CA GLN A 5 16.21 0.12 9.53
C GLN A 5 15.98 1.64 9.34
N MET A 6 14.85 2.02 8.76
CA MET A 6 14.41 3.41 8.63
C MET A 6 13.67 3.93 9.87
N GLY A 7 13.60 3.15 10.95
CA GLY A 7 12.94 3.53 12.20
C GLY A 7 11.44 3.24 12.27
N VAL A 8 10.89 2.48 11.30
CA VAL A 8 9.50 2.01 11.38
C VAL A 8 9.44 0.81 12.33
N SER A 9 8.76 0.97 13.46
CA SER A 9 8.50 -0.11 14.42
C SER A 9 7.34 -0.99 13.95
N ASP A 10 7.27 -2.21 14.47
CA ASP A 10 6.13 -3.13 14.32
C ASP A 10 5.69 -3.38 12.87
N VAL A 11 6.67 -3.76 12.03
CA VAL A 11 6.45 -4.04 10.61
C VAL A 11 5.96 -5.47 10.41
N THR A 12 4.79 -5.61 9.81
CA THR A 12 4.22 -6.90 9.40
C THR A 12 4.31 -7.06 7.88
N GLY A 13 5.02 -8.09 7.42
CA GLY A 13 5.04 -8.50 6.01
C GLY A 13 4.06 -9.64 5.76
N ILE A 14 3.31 -9.55 4.66
CA ILE A 14 2.42 -10.62 4.20
C ILE A 14 2.61 -10.93 2.73
N GLU A 15 2.36 -12.18 2.36
CA GLU A 15 2.32 -12.65 0.95
C GLU A 15 1.50 -13.96 0.87
N LEU A 16 1.05 -14.35 -0.32
CA LEU A 16 0.36 -15.63 -0.55
C LEU A 16 1.22 -16.86 -0.22
N VAL A 17 2.54 -16.72 -0.30
CA VAL A 17 3.56 -17.69 0.10
C VAL A 17 4.40 -17.07 1.21
N ASP A 18 4.54 -17.75 2.33
CA ASP A 18 5.30 -17.26 3.47
C ASP A 18 6.81 -17.32 3.25
N SER A 19 7.52 -16.45 3.97
CA SER A 19 8.98 -16.44 4.07
C SER A 19 9.39 -16.09 5.51
N PRO A 20 9.32 -17.07 6.43
CA PRO A 20 9.62 -16.83 7.84
C PRO A 20 11.09 -16.41 8.05
N PRO A 21 11.37 -15.55 9.05
CA PRO A 21 10.41 -14.99 10.00
C PRO A 21 9.76 -13.67 9.54
N LEU A 22 10.07 -13.18 8.33
CA LEU A 22 9.75 -11.80 7.94
C LEU A 22 8.39 -11.64 7.27
N VAL A 23 7.91 -12.69 6.59
CA VAL A 23 6.68 -12.66 5.80
C VAL A 23 5.76 -13.79 6.25
N SER A 24 4.56 -13.43 6.70
CA SER A 24 3.50 -14.36 7.05
C SER A 24 2.58 -14.61 5.88
N ARG A 25 1.96 -15.80 5.82
CA ARG A 25 1.01 -16.12 4.76
C ARG A 25 -0.32 -15.38 4.94
N ALA A 26 -0.75 -14.59 3.96
CA ALA A 26 -2.10 -14.00 3.91
C ALA A 26 -2.49 -13.58 2.49
N ASP A 27 -3.80 -13.48 2.22
CA ASP A 27 -4.33 -12.90 0.97
C ASP A 27 -4.47 -11.38 1.13
N PRO A 28 -3.82 -10.56 0.27
CA PRO A 28 -3.95 -9.10 0.33
C PRO A 28 -5.37 -8.59 0.02
N HIS A 29 -6.24 -9.42 -0.54
CA HIS A 29 -7.65 -9.09 -0.76
C HIS A 29 -8.55 -9.42 0.44
N ASN A 30 -8.01 -10.05 1.50
CA ASN A 30 -8.73 -10.35 2.73
C ASN A 30 -7.75 -10.41 3.91
N LEU A 31 -7.26 -9.24 4.31
CA LEU A 31 -6.20 -9.15 5.30
C LEU A 31 -6.70 -9.58 6.69
N PRO A 32 -5.96 -10.44 7.42
CA PRO A 32 -6.36 -10.96 8.72
C PRO A 32 -6.11 -9.96 9.86
N PHE A 33 -6.39 -8.68 9.63
CA PHE A 33 -6.18 -7.59 10.58
C PHE A 33 -7.49 -6.85 10.84
N PHE A 34 -7.61 -6.27 12.04
CA PHE A 34 -8.73 -5.37 12.37
C PHE A 34 -8.68 -4.09 11.53
N GLU A 35 -9.81 -3.38 11.50
CA GLU A 35 -9.81 -2.04 10.92
C GLU A 35 -8.88 -1.10 11.73
N ASN A 36 -8.24 -0.16 11.05
CA ASN A 36 -7.39 0.87 11.68
C ASN A 36 -6.19 0.32 12.49
N ALA A 37 -5.75 -0.90 12.20
CA ALA A 37 -4.64 -1.55 12.89
C ALA A 37 -3.27 -0.91 12.63
N PHE A 38 -3.08 -0.22 11.50
CA PHE A 38 -1.79 0.31 11.08
C PHE A 38 -1.81 1.83 10.84
N ASP A 39 -0.64 2.44 10.95
CA ASP A 39 -0.37 3.84 10.56
C ASP A 39 -0.08 3.99 9.06
N LEU A 40 0.49 2.95 8.46
CA LEU A 40 1.04 2.93 7.12
C LEU A 40 0.78 1.57 6.45
N ALA A 41 0.30 1.59 5.22
CA ALA A 41 0.31 0.43 4.32
C ALA A 41 1.21 0.72 3.11
N PHE A 42 1.97 -0.28 2.67
CA PHE A 42 2.88 -0.19 1.52
C PHE A 42 2.75 -1.43 0.64
N THR A 43 2.74 -1.25 -0.68
CA THR A 43 2.88 -2.35 -1.64
C THR A 43 3.71 -1.92 -2.85
N ALA A 44 4.52 -2.84 -3.36
CA ALA A 44 5.17 -2.75 -4.66
C ALA A 44 4.65 -3.81 -5.65
N HIS A 45 3.65 -4.61 -5.25
CA HIS A 45 3.08 -5.73 -6.00
C HIS A 45 1.63 -5.45 -6.41
N PHE A 46 1.24 -4.17 -6.48
CA PHE A 46 -0.14 -3.79 -6.82
C PHE A 46 -0.55 -4.25 -8.23
N ALA A 47 0.39 -4.24 -9.19
CA ALA A 47 0.13 -4.70 -10.55
C ALA A 47 -0.24 -6.19 -10.64
N GLU A 48 0.08 -6.98 -9.61
CA GLU A 48 -0.22 -8.42 -9.54
C GLU A 48 -1.60 -8.70 -8.91
N ALA A 49 -2.31 -7.67 -8.45
CA ALA A 49 -3.61 -7.81 -7.79
C ALA A 49 -4.69 -8.28 -8.77
N LEU A 50 -5.27 -9.47 -8.50
CA LEU A 50 -6.42 -9.99 -9.26
C LEU A 50 -7.66 -9.09 -9.12
N PHE A 51 -7.84 -8.44 -7.98
CA PHE A 51 -8.97 -7.54 -7.73
C PHE A 51 -8.45 -6.19 -7.17
N PRO A 52 -7.95 -5.28 -8.03
CA PRO A 52 -7.30 -4.03 -7.60
C PRO A 52 -8.15 -3.19 -6.64
N SER A 53 -9.45 -3.05 -6.91
CA SER A 53 -10.38 -2.32 -6.03
C SER A 53 -10.50 -2.92 -4.64
N ARG A 54 -10.48 -4.27 -4.53
CA ARG A 54 -10.56 -4.97 -3.24
C ARG A 54 -9.22 -4.91 -2.51
N PHE A 55 -8.12 -4.98 -3.24
CA PHE A 55 -6.77 -4.80 -2.69
C PHE A 55 -6.63 -3.45 -2.00
N VAL A 56 -6.94 -2.35 -2.69
CA VAL A 56 -6.85 -1.01 -2.07
C VAL A 56 -7.87 -0.82 -0.96
N LEU A 57 -9.05 -1.44 -1.05
CA LEU A 57 -10.05 -1.37 0.01
C LEU A 57 -9.54 -2.02 1.31
N GLU A 58 -8.84 -3.15 1.23
CA GLU A 58 -8.22 -3.79 2.40
C GLU A 58 -7.05 -2.98 2.96
N MET A 59 -6.25 -2.34 2.09
CA MET A 59 -5.25 -1.36 2.54
C MET A 59 -5.94 -0.20 3.30
N GLU A 60 -6.99 0.39 2.73
CA GLU A 60 -7.73 1.49 3.35
C GLU A 60 -8.44 1.09 4.64
N ARG A 61 -8.92 -0.15 4.74
CA ARG A 61 -9.61 -0.68 5.92
C ARG A 61 -8.65 -0.83 7.10
N THR A 62 -7.46 -1.34 6.83
CA THR A 62 -6.47 -1.67 7.87
C THR A 62 -5.66 -0.46 8.34
N VAL A 63 -5.62 0.64 7.58
CA VAL A 63 -4.94 1.88 7.96
C VAL A 63 -5.88 2.85 8.67
N ARG A 64 -5.45 3.41 9.81
CA ARG A 64 -6.26 4.32 10.63
C ARG A 64 -6.61 5.64 9.93
N PRO A 65 -7.65 6.37 10.38
CA PRO A 65 -7.94 7.71 9.88
C PRO A 65 -6.73 8.63 9.98
N GLY A 66 -6.42 9.35 8.90
CA GLY A 66 -5.22 10.20 8.81
C GLY A 66 -3.91 9.44 8.52
N GLY A 67 -3.92 8.11 8.52
CA GLY A 67 -2.78 7.27 8.09
C GLY A 67 -2.54 7.31 6.58
N ILE A 68 -1.50 6.60 6.13
CA ILE A 68 -0.99 6.68 4.76
C ILE A 68 -1.02 5.31 4.06
N CYS A 69 -1.48 5.28 2.83
CA CYS A 69 -1.29 4.16 1.92
C CYS A 69 -0.30 4.57 0.82
N VAL A 70 0.73 3.77 0.60
CA VAL A 70 1.74 3.97 -0.43
C VAL A 70 1.69 2.82 -1.42
N ILE A 71 1.56 3.14 -2.70
CA ILE A 71 1.69 2.18 -3.79
C ILE A 71 2.93 2.57 -4.61
N ALA A 72 3.76 1.59 -4.93
CA ALA A 72 4.76 1.68 -5.99
C ALA A 72 4.32 0.78 -7.15
N VAL A 73 4.23 1.35 -8.35
CA VAL A 73 4.00 0.63 -9.60
C VAL A 73 5.15 0.92 -10.57
N GLU A 74 5.24 0.16 -11.66
CA GLU A 74 6.12 0.50 -12.77
C GLU A 74 5.91 1.97 -13.20
N GLU A 75 6.98 2.62 -13.66
CA GLU A 75 6.93 4.04 -14.03
C GLU A 75 5.79 4.32 -15.01
N CYS A 76 4.85 5.18 -14.60
CA CYS A 76 3.63 5.46 -15.33
C CYS A 76 3.32 6.95 -15.44
N GLY A 77 2.43 7.28 -16.38
CA GLY A 77 1.98 8.63 -16.65
C GLY A 77 0.78 9.07 -15.80
N ASP A 78 0.39 10.33 -15.97
CA ASP A 78 -0.68 10.96 -15.18
C ASP A 78 -2.05 10.27 -15.30
N GLU A 79 -2.36 9.64 -16.44
CA GLU A 79 -3.63 8.93 -16.65
C GLU A 79 -3.71 7.68 -15.78
N GLU A 80 -2.69 6.83 -15.82
CA GLU A 80 -2.61 5.63 -14.98
C GLU A 80 -2.59 5.99 -13.48
N VAL A 81 -1.86 7.05 -13.10
CA VAL A 81 -1.90 7.56 -11.72
C VAL A 81 -3.32 7.92 -11.29
N LYS A 82 -4.10 8.57 -12.16
CA LYS A 82 -5.50 8.93 -11.87
C LYS A 82 -6.38 7.69 -11.76
N GLU A 83 -6.18 6.69 -12.61
CA GLU A 83 -6.93 5.43 -12.55
C GLU A 83 -6.67 4.72 -11.22
N ILE A 84 -5.40 4.54 -10.84
CA ILE A 84 -5.01 3.89 -9.58
C ILE A 84 -5.54 4.67 -8.39
N ALA A 85 -5.32 5.99 -8.35
CA ALA A 85 -5.81 6.85 -7.28
C ALA A 85 -7.34 6.83 -7.18
N GLY A 86 -8.05 6.67 -8.30
CA GLY A 86 -9.50 6.60 -8.38
C GLY A 86 -10.11 5.34 -7.76
N LEU A 87 -9.31 4.30 -7.53
CA LEU A 87 -9.74 3.09 -6.83
C LEU A 87 -9.94 3.32 -5.32
N PHE A 88 -9.18 4.24 -4.73
CA PHE A 88 -9.26 4.58 -3.31
C PHE A 88 -10.53 5.39 -3.02
N ARG A 89 -11.38 4.90 -2.13
CA ARG A 89 -12.67 5.55 -1.81
C ARG A 89 -12.63 6.28 -0.48
N ARG A 90 -11.81 5.83 0.47
CA ARG A 90 -11.69 6.36 1.83
C ARG A 90 -10.51 7.34 1.98
N SER A 91 -9.67 7.46 0.96
CA SER A 91 -8.47 8.30 0.95
C SER A 91 -8.61 9.51 0.05
N ARG A 92 -7.68 10.45 0.20
CA ARG A 92 -7.40 11.51 -0.77
C ARG A 92 -6.00 11.33 -1.34
N PHE A 93 -5.85 11.64 -2.62
CA PHE A 93 -4.54 11.71 -3.27
C PHE A 93 -3.67 12.80 -2.62
N VAL A 94 -2.38 12.51 -2.43
CA VAL A 94 -1.40 13.46 -1.89
C VAL A 94 -0.37 13.82 -2.95
N SER A 95 0.28 12.83 -3.55
CA SER A 95 1.33 13.05 -4.56
C SER A 95 1.64 11.77 -5.32
N ALA A 96 2.12 11.91 -6.56
CA ALA A 96 2.77 10.84 -7.31
C ALA A 96 4.13 11.35 -7.80
N VAL A 97 5.19 10.55 -7.63
CA VAL A 97 6.55 10.90 -8.08
C VAL A 97 7.30 9.66 -8.54
N ASN A 98 8.14 9.82 -9.57
CA ASN A 98 9.00 8.74 -10.04
C ASN A 98 10.17 8.57 -9.08
N VAL A 99 10.45 7.33 -8.70
CA VAL A 99 11.47 6.93 -7.74
C VAL A 99 12.24 5.73 -8.28
N THR A 100 13.39 5.45 -7.67
CA THR A 100 14.10 4.19 -7.89
C THR A 100 13.88 3.30 -6.68
N LEU A 101 13.28 2.13 -6.89
CA LEU A 101 13.07 1.10 -5.86
C LEU A 101 13.80 -0.16 -6.30
N THR A 102 14.75 -0.64 -5.48
CA THR A 102 15.55 -1.84 -5.78
C THR A 102 16.19 -1.84 -7.18
N GLY A 103 16.60 -0.66 -7.67
CA GLY A 103 17.19 -0.48 -9.00
C GLY A 103 16.19 -0.34 -10.15
N LEU A 104 14.89 -0.52 -9.91
CA LEU A 104 13.83 -0.35 -10.90
C LEU A 104 13.24 1.06 -10.83
N ARG A 105 12.86 1.58 -11.99
CA ARG A 105 12.13 2.85 -12.12
C ARG A 105 10.65 2.59 -11.83
N MET A 106 10.13 3.27 -10.82
CA MET A 106 8.77 3.08 -10.33
C MET A 106 8.09 4.44 -10.15
N THR A 107 6.77 4.49 -10.24
CA THR A 107 5.97 5.64 -9.80
C THR A 107 5.40 5.35 -8.41
N ARG A 108 5.78 6.17 -7.43
CA ARG A 108 5.25 6.11 -6.05
C ARG A 108 4.03 7.02 -5.93
N ILE A 109 2.89 6.43 -5.61
CA ILE A 109 1.63 7.12 -5.33
C ILE A 109 1.35 7.11 -3.83
N ILE A 110 1.04 8.28 -3.26
CA ILE A 110 0.73 8.45 -1.85
C ILE A 110 -0.75 8.86 -1.70
N MET A 111 -1.47 8.07 -0.91
CA MET A 111 -2.85 8.30 -0.53
C MET A 111 -2.94 8.51 0.99
N LYS A 112 -3.74 9.46 1.43
CA LYS A 112 -3.98 9.72 2.86
C LYS A 112 -5.41 9.39 3.22
N ILE A 113 -5.62 8.51 4.20
CA ILE A 113 -6.95 8.17 4.71
C ILE A 113 -7.61 9.45 5.21
N LYS A 114 -8.84 9.72 4.76
CA LYS A 114 -9.59 10.89 5.22
C LYS A 114 -9.84 10.73 6.72
N THR A 115 -9.49 11.75 7.49
CA THR A 115 -10.07 11.89 8.83
C THR A 115 -11.56 12.14 8.62
N SER A 116 -12.42 11.40 9.32
CA SER A 116 -13.83 11.78 9.44
C SER A 116 -13.91 13.28 9.79
N PRO A 117 -14.89 14.04 9.27
CA PRO A 117 -15.16 15.37 9.80
C PRO A 117 -15.44 15.32 11.31
#